data_AF-A0AAV7K2L9-F1
#
_entry.id   AF-A0AAV7K2L9-F1
#
_cell.length_a   1.000
_cell.length_b   1.000
_cell.length_c   1.000
_cell.angle_alpha   90.00
_cell.angle_beta   90.00
_cell.angle_gamma   90.00
#
_symmetry.space_group_name_H-M   'P 1'
#
loop_
_entity.id
_entity.type
_entity.pdbx_description
1 polymer ?
#
loop_
_entity_poly.entity_id
_entity_poly.type
_entity_poly.pdbx_seq_one_letter_code
_entity_poly.pdbx_strand_id
1 'polypeptide(L)'
;MALMILRKIASELSGKIYTIMVDETTDLSNTEQMVLCLRYVDDDLEVHEEVIGLHTLESTSADMIVSTIQDILLRLNIRIDHCRGQCYDGAYNMSGVRSGVATQLIRLESRALYTHCYGHALNLATQDALKGVKIMKDALDTVFEITKLIKKSPKRDIIFQRFKDDVTIASPGLRVLCPTRWTVRAEALASIAENYHALQLTWDVAKDATRDTEMRARIGELPLKWRSLTFFMGFHLVESFST
;
A
#
# COMPACT_ATOMS: atom_id res chain seq x y z
N MET A 1 28.84 -3.23 -6.10
CA MET A 1 28.40 -2.44 -4.94
C MET A 1 27.30 -3.16 -4.15
N ALA A 2 26.18 -3.55 -4.76
CA ALA A 2 25.08 -4.27 -4.08
C ALA A 2 25.51 -5.56 -3.34
N LEU A 3 26.29 -6.44 -3.98
CA LEU A 3 26.78 -7.68 -3.34
C LEU A 3 27.70 -7.44 -2.14
N MET A 4 28.44 -6.32 -2.11
CA MET A 4 29.28 -5.99 -0.95
C MET A 4 28.43 -5.59 0.25
N ILE A 5 27.33 -4.87 0.01
CA ILE A 5 26.37 -4.48 1.05
C ILE A 5 25.72 -5.73 1.64
N LEU A 6 25.23 -6.65 0.80
CA LEU A 6 24.63 -7.90 1.28
C LEU A 6 25.61 -8.77 2.08
N ARG A 7 26.88 -8.84 1.67
CA ARG A 7 27.93 -9.52 2.43
C ARG A 7 28.19 -8.86 3.79
N LYS A 8 28.15 -7.53 3.84
CA LYS A 8 28.30 -6.77 5.09
C LYS A 8 27.12 -7.08 6.03
N ILE A 9 25.88 -6.97 5.55
CA ILE A 9 24.67 -7.29 6.31
C ILE A 9 24.71 -8.74 6.82
N ALA A 10 25.07 -9.70 5.97
CA ALA A 10 25.19 -11.10 6.36
C ALA A 10 26.26 -11.32 7.44
N SER A 11 27.38 -10.60 7.36
CA SER A 11 28.42 -10.62 8.39
C SER A 11 27.92 -10.03 9.71
N GLU A 12 27.15 -8.94 9.66
CA GLU A 12 26.59 -8.28 10.86
C GLU A 12 25.51 -9.12 11.54
N LEU A 13 24.74 -9.90 10.76
CA LEU A 13 23.73 -10.85 11.23
C LEU A 13 24.31 -12.19 11.70
N SER A 14 25.57 -12.49 11.38
CA SER A 14 26.20 -13.76 11.72
C SER A 14 26.17 -13.98 13.23
N GLY A 15 25.56 -15.09 13.67
CA GLY A 15 25.43 -15.42 15.08
C GLY A 15 24.30 -14.69 15.83
N LYS A 16 23.65 -13.68 15.22
CA LYS A 16 22.58 -12.91 15.85
C LYS A 16 21.21 -13.54 15.67
N ILE A 17 20.31 -13.19 16.57
CA ILE A 17 18.88 -13.47 16.47
C ILE A 17 18.24 -12.44 15.55
N TYR A 18 17.27 -12.87 14.76
CA TYR A 18 16.58 -11.98 13.83
C TYR A 18 15.09 -12.34 13.64
N THR A 19 14.38 -11.44 12.99
CA THR A 19 12.99 -11.58 12.55
C THR A 19 12.92 -11.48 11.03
N ILE A 20 12.14 -12.35 10.40
CA ILE A 20 11.88 -12.32 8.96
C ILE A 20 10.66 -11.45 8.69
N MET A 21 10.76 -10.52 7.76
CA MET A 21 9.62 -9.73 7.28
C MET A 21 9.52 -9.89 5.77
N VAL A 22 8.32 -10.23 5.29
CA VAL A 22 8.06 -10.42 3.85
C VAL A 22 6.79 -9.70 3.47
N ASP A 23 6.84 -9.04 2.32
CA ASP A 23 5.68 -8.47 1.65
C ASP A 23 5.69 -8.86 0.18
N GLU A 24 4.51 -9.06 -0.39
CA GLU A 24 4.32 -9.49 -1.76
C GLU A 24 3.64 -8.38 -2.56
N THR A 25 4.07 -8.18 -3.80
CA THR A 25 3.43 -7.23 -4.71
C THR A 25 3.54 -7.71 -6.15
N THR A 26 2.52 -7.42 -6.93
CA THR A 26 2.57 -7.56 -8.39
C THR A 26 3.07 -6.25 -9.00
N ASP A 27 4.06 -6.31 -9.88
CA ASP A 27 4.60 -5.14 -10.55
C ASP A 27 3.81 -4.73 -11.82
N LEU A 28 4.25 -3.67 -12.50
CA LEU A 28 3.61 -3.17 -13.72
C LEU A 28 3.69 -4.14 -14.92
N SER A 29 4.62 -5.08 -14.88
CA SER A 29 4.76 -6.15 -15.90
C SER A 29 3.90 -7.37 -15.59
N ASN A 30 3.08 -7.30 -14.54
CA ASN A 30 2.28 -8.41 -14.02
C ASN A 30 3.14 -9.58 -13.53
N THR A 31 4.31 -9.25 -12.98
CA THR A 31 5.23 -10.20 -12.35
C THR A 31 5.10 -10.10 -10.84
N GLU A 32 4.92 -11.24 -10.17
CA GLU A 32 4.89 -11.29 -8.71
C GLU A 32 6.29 -11.12 -8.15
N GLN A 33 6.42 -10.27 -7.14
CA GLN A 33 7.67 -9.99 -6.46
C GLN A 33 7.47 -10.08 -4.95
N MET A 34 8.53 -10.54 -4.29
CA MET A 34 8.62 -10.64 -2.85
C MET A 34 9.77 -9.79 -2.35
N VAL A 35 9.50 -8.87 -1.42
CA VAL A 35 10.56 -8.19 -0.68
C VAL A 35 10.86 -8.97 0.59
N LEU A 36 12.14 -9.28 0.81
CA LEU A 36 12.62 -9.86 2.06
C LEU A 36 13.37 -8.79 2.86
N CYS A 37 12.96 -8.59 4.10
CA CYS A 37 13.64 -7.74 5.06
C CYS A 37 13.97 -8.55 6.32
N LEU A 38 15.15 -8.33 6.90
CA LEU A 38 15.56 -8.92 8.16
C LEU A 38 15.68 -7.84 9.22
N ARG A 39 15.03 -8.07 10.36
CA ARG A 39 15.12 -7.19 11.52
C ARG A 39 15.95 -7.84 12.61
N TYR A 40 16.92 -7.13 13.15
CA TYR A 40 17.78 -7.61 14.24
C TYR A 40 18.16 -6.47 15.18
N VAL A 41 18.78 -6.83 16.29
CA VAL A 41 19.32 -5.88 17.27
C VAL A 41 20.84 -6.09 17.33
N ASP A 42 21.60 -5.01 17.30
CA ASP A 42 23.06 -5.08 17.42
C ASP A 42 23.54 -5.09 18.88
N ASP A 43 24.86 -5.03 19.07
CA ASP A 43 25.47 -5.09 20.40
C ASP A 43 25.25 -3.78 21.20
N ASP A 44 24.91 -2.69 20.53
CA ASP A 44 24.57 -1.38 21.11
C ASP A 44 23.07 -1.26 21.43
N LEU A 45 22.30 -2.34 21.24
CA LEU A 45 20.84 -2.41 21.41
C LEU A 45 20.04 -1.58 20.40
N GLU A 46 20.66 -1.22 19.28
CA GLU A 46 19.99 -0.51 18.20
C GLU A 46 19.25 -1.50 17.29
N VAL A 47 18.05 -1.10 16.88
CA VAL A 47 17.20 -1.91 15.98
C VAL A 47 17.58 -1.62 14.54
N HIS A 48 17.90 -2.67 13.79
CA HIS A 48 18.22 -2.60 12.38
C HIS A 48 17.16 -3.34 11.56
N GLU A 49 16.72 -2.74 10.46
CA GLU A 49 15.81 -3.32 9.48
C GLU A 49 16.45 -3.25 8.10
N GLU A 50 16.96 -4.38 7.62
CA GLU A 50 17.77 -4.47 6.41
C GLU A 50 17.00 -5.15 5.28
N VAL A 51 16.77 -4.42 4.19
CA VAL A 51 16.18 -4.96 2.97
C VAL A 51 17.22 -5.83 2.26
N ILE A 52 16.97 -7.13 2.23
CA ILE A 52 17.85 -8.10 1.59
C ILE A 52 17.67 -8.08 0.08
N GLY A 53 16.45 -7.88 -0.40
CA GLY A 53 16.19 -7.76 -1.82
C GLY A 53 14.73 -7.90 -2.21
N LEU A 54 14.47 -7.58 -3.48
CA LEU A 54 13.25 -7.93 -4.18
C LEU A 54 13.54 -9.15 -5.04
N HIS A 55 12.70 -10.17 -4.93
CA HIS A 55 12.84 -11.45 -5.57
C HIS A 55 11.61 -11.75 -6.40
N THR A 56 11.79 -11.97 -7.70
CA THR A 56 10.72 -12.41 -8.57
C THR A 56 10.26 -13.82 -8.16
N LEU A 57 8.94 -13.99 -8.03
CA LEU A 57 8.32 -15.27 -7.74
C LEU A 57 7.55 -15.76 -8.98
N GLU A 58 7.59 -17.07 -9.23
CA GLU A 58 6.73 -17.68 -10.26
C GLU A 58 5.28 -17.85 -9.76
N SER A 59 5.08 -17.87 -8.43
CA SER A 59 3.75 -17.88 -7.79
C SER A 59 3.84 -17.31 -6.37
N THR A 60 2.75 -16.73 -5.88
CA THR A 60 2.58 -16.28 -4.49
C THR A 60 2.11 -17.41 -3.55
N SER A 61 2.41 -18.66 -3.91
CA SER A 61 2.09 -19.81 -3.06
C SER A 61 3.01 -19.85 -1.84
N ALA A 62 2.48 -20.31 -0.71
CA ALA A 62 3.26 -20.40 0.52
C ALA A 62 4.55 -21.22 0.35
N ASP A 63 4.49 -22.32 -0.41
CA ASP A 63 5.65 -23.18 -0.69
C ASP A 63 6.74 -22.45 -1.49
N MET A 64 6.34 -21.65 -2.48
CA MET A 64 7.27 -20.85 -3.29
C MET A 64 7.95 -19.77 -2.44
N ILE A 65 7.18 -19.09 -1.58
CA ILE A 65 7.71 -18.06 -0.68
C ILE A 65 8.69 -18.68 0.33
N VAL A 66 8.30 -19.77 0.99
CA VAL A 66 9.13 -20.44 1.99
C VAL A 66 10.42 -21.03 1.40
N SER A 67 10.34 -21.61 0.20
CA SER A 67 11.54 -22.11 -0.50
C SER A 67 12.46 -20.95 -0.92
N THR A 68 11.90 -19.84 -1.39
CA THR A 68 12.67 -18.63 -1.73
C THR A 68 13.35 -18.03 -0.50
N ILE A 69 12.65 -17.93 0.64
CA ILE A 69 13.24 -17.48 1.92
C ILE A 69 14.41 -18.38 2.30
N GLN A 70 14.23 -19.70 2.29
CA GLN A 70 15.30 -20.65 2.63
C GLN A 70 16.50 -20.52 1.70
N ASP A 71 16.29 -20.44 0.39
CA ASP A 71 17.36 -20.24 -0.59
C ASP A 71 18.15 -18.95 -0.33
N ILE A 72 17.47 -17.83 -0.05
CA ILE A 72 18.15 -16.56 0.25
C ILE A 72 18.98 -16.67 1.54
N LEU A 73 18.42 -17.23 2.61
CA LEU A 73 19.13 -17.43 3.87
C LEU A 73 20.37 -18.33 3.69
N LEU A 74 20.23 -19.41 2.91
CA LEU A 74 21.34 -20.31 2.58
C LEU A 74 22.43 -19.59 1.78
N ARG A 75 22.08 -18.81 0.75
CA ARG A 75 23.04 -18.04 -0.05
C ARG A 75 23.78 -16.97 0.76
N LEU A 76 23.15 -16.43 1.80
CA LEU A 76 23.76 -15.45 2.72
C LEU A 76 24.44 -16.11 3.92
N ASN A 77 24.41 -17.45 4.02
CA ASN A 77 24.92 -18.19 5.17
C ASN A 77 24.30 -17.73 6.52
N ILE A 78 23.02 -17.34 6.49
CA ILE A 78 22.24 -16.97 7.67
C ILE A 78 21.44 -18.19 8.11
N ARG A 79 21.54 -18.54 9.39
CA ARG A 79 20.93 -19.77 9.89
C ARG A 79 19.50 -19.54 10.37
N ILE A 80 18.57 -20.35 9.87
CA ILE A 80 17.15 -20.25 10.22
C ILE A 80 16.86 -20.54 11.69
N ASP A 81 17.71 -21.31 12.38
CA ASP A 81 17.55 -21.63 13.81
C ASP A 81 17.79 -20.43 14.74
N HIS A 82 18.25 -19.30 14.20
CA HIS A 82 18.35 -18.02 14.91
C HIS A 82 17.12 -17.13 14.71
N CYS A 83 16.18 -17.52 13.85
CA CYS A 83 14.93 -16.80 13.65
C CYS A 83 14.06 -16.86 14.92
N ARG A 84 13.61 -15.71 15.42
CA ARG A 84 12.71 -15.61 16.60
C ARG A 84 11.40 -14.89 16.31
N GLY A 85 11.28 -14.31 15.12
CA GLY A 85 10.05 -13.65 14.72
C GLY A 85 9.82 -13.79 13.22
N GLN A 86 8.57 -13.68 12.83
CA GLN A 86 8.18 -13.55 11.44
C GLN A 86 6.97 -12.60 11.33
N CYS A 87 6.97 -11.72 10.33
CA CYS A 87 5.95 -10.69 10.17
C CYS A 87 5.48 -10.59 8.71
N TYR A 88 4.20 -10.88 8.49
CA TYR A 88 3.53 -10.90 7.17
C TYR A 88 2.11 -10.37 7.26
N ASP A 89 1.46 -10.14 6.12
CA ASP A 89 0.03 -9.84 6.09
C ASP A 89 -0.85 -11.05 6.50
N GLY A 90 -2.15 -10.81 6.56
CA GLY A 90 -3.15 -11.80 6.95
C GLY A 90 -3.68 -12.62 5.77
N ALA A 91 -3.05 -12.58 4.59
CA ALA A 91 -3.51 -13.33 3.44
C ALA A 91 -3.44 -14.85 3.72
N TYR A 92 -4.27 -15.62 3.00
CA TYR A 92 -4.34 -17.06 3.21
C TYR A 92 -3.00 -17.77 3.00
N ASN A 93 -2.23 -17.36 1.98
CA ASN A 93 -0.92 -17.92 1.70
C ASN A 93 0.12 -17.53 2.76
N MET A 94 -0.04 -16.39 3.43
CA MET A 94 0.89 -15.93 4.47
C MET A 94 0.55 -16.51 5.84
N SER A 95 -0.69 -16.33 6.30
CA SER A 95 -1.13 -16.62 7.68
C SER A 95 -1.91 -17.93 7.83
N GLY A 96 -2.14 -18.67 6.73
CA GLY A 96 -2.96 -19.88 6.74
C GLY A 96 -2.48 -20.95 7.73
N VAL A 97 -3.40 -21.41 8.59
CA VAL A 97 -3.13 -22.34 9.72
C VAL A 97 -2.62 -23.72 9.28
N ARG A 98 -2.89 -24.15 8.04
CA ARG A 98 -2.50 -25.47 7.54
C ARG A 98 -1.21 -25.46 6.73
N SER A 99 -1.10 -24.47 5.84
CA SER A 99 -0.06 -24.42 4.80
C SER A 99 0.48 -23.02 4.52
N GLY A 100 0.07 -21.99 5.27
CA GLY A 100 0.60 -20.64 5.07
C GLY A 100 2.06 -20.52 5.47
N VAL A 101 2.76 -19.51 4.95
CA VAL A 101 4.18 -19.22 5.26
C VAL A 101 4.44 -19.24 6.76
N ALA A 102 3.56 -18.60 7.54
CA ALA A 102 3.62 -18.56 9.00
C ALA A 102 3.71 -19.95 9.63
N THR A 103 2.79 -20.82 9.23
CA THR A 103 2.71 -22.20 9.71
C THR A 103 3.93 -23.02 9.27
N GLN A 104 4.40 -22.84 8.05
CA GLN A 104 5.54 -23.57 7.53
C GLN A 104 6.85 -23.16 8.22
N LEU A 105 7.09 -21.86 8.42
CA LEU A 105 8.27 -21.40 9.15
C LEU A 105 8.26 -21.80 10.62
N ILE A 106 7.10 -21.86 11.28
CA ILE A 106 7.00 -22.41 12.65
C ILE A 106 7.42 -23.88 12.68
N ARG A 107 7.16 -24.66 11.62
CA ARG A 107 7.63 -26.06 11.54
C ARG A 107 9.15 -26.17 11.37
N LEU A 108 9.78 -25.19 10.72
CA LEU A 108 11.24 -25.14 10.55
C LEU A 108 11.94 -24.62 11.80
N GLU A 109 11.39 -23.58 12.43
CA GLU A 109 11.88 -22.98 13.67
C GLU A 109 10.70 -22.57 14.55
N SER A 110 10.38 -23.42 15.52
CA SER A 110 9.22 -23.26 16.42
C SER A 110 9.24 -21.97 17.26
N ARG A 111 10.41 -21.34 17.42
CA ARG A 111 10.57 -20.08 18.16
C ARG A 111 10.34 -18.85 17.29
N ALA A 112 10.19 -19.00 15.97
CA ALA A 112 9.88 -17.90 15.06
C ALA A 112 8.40 -17.50 15.16
N LEU A 113 8.06 -16.63 16.11
CA LEU A 113 6.66 -16.27 16.37
C LEU A 113 6.06 -15.39 15.26
N TYR A 114 4.87 -15.75 14.80
CA TYR A 114 4.14 -14.98 13.81
C TYR A 114 3.49 -13.73 14.40
N THR A 115 3.74 -12.60 13.75
CA THR A 115 3.08 -11.31 14.00
C THR A 115 2.36 -10.88 12.72
N HIS A 116 1.07 -10.59 12.83
CA HIS A 116 0.31 -10.03 11.72
C HIS A 116 0.74 -8.57 11.50
N CYS A 117 1.03 -8.19 10.26
CA CYS A 117 1.37 -6.83 9.87
C CYS A 117 0.33 -5.83 10.41
N TYR A 118 0.73 -5.01 11.37
CA TYR A 118 -0.17 -4.05 12.02
C TYR A 118 -0.71 -3.00 11.05
N GLY A 119 0.07 -2.58 10.06
CA GLY A 119 -0.42 -1.68 9.01
C GLY A 119 -1.58 -2.29 8.22
N HIS A 120 -1.46 -3.56 7.86
CA HIS A 120 -2.52 -4.31 7.18
C HIS A 120 -3.72 -4.54 8.10
N ALA A 121 -3.48 -5.00 9.33
CA ALA A 121 -4.52 -5.27 10.33
C ALA A 121 -5.35 -4.01 10.66
N LEU A 122 -4.68 -2.87 10.85
CA LEU A 122 -5.34 -1.58 11.09
C LEU A 122 -6.17 -1.16 9.88
N ASN A 123 -5.63 -1.30 8.67
CA ASN A 123 -6.37 -1.00 7.45
C ASN A 123 -7.63 -1.88 7.33
N LEU A 124 -7.54 -3.19 7.61
CA LEU A 124 -8.69 -4.09 7.62
C LEU A 124 -9.73 -3.71 8.66
N ALA A 125 -9.31 -3.46 9.91
CA ALA A 125 -10.22 -3.06 10.99
C ALA A 125 -10.97 -1.77 10.63
N THR A 126 -10.27 -0.81 10.02
CA THR A 126 -10.90 0.46 9.63
C THR A 126 -11.83 0.30 8.44
N GLN A 127 -11.45 -0.51 7.44
CA GLN A 127 -12.35 -0.86 6.34
C GLN A 127 -13.62 -1.54 6.84
N ASP A 128 -13.51 -2.43 7.83
CA ASP A 128 -14.65 -3.14 8.39
C ASP A 128 -15.59 -2.20 9.16
N ALA A 129 -15.03 -1.32 9.99
CA ALA A 129 -15.79 -0.27 10.68
C ALA A 129 -16.57 0.62 9.70
N LEU A 130 -15.96 0.99 8.57
CA LEU A 130 -16.60 1.83 7.54
C LEU A 130 -17.73 1.14 6.79
N LYS A 131 -17.78 -0.20 6.73
CA LYS A 131 -18.90 -0.91 6.08
C LYS A 131 -20.24 -0.56 6.73
N GLY A 132 -20.23 -0.27 8.04
CA GLY A 132 -21.41 0.16 8.79
C GLY A 132 -21.80 1.63 8.60
N VAL A 133 -20.91 2.45 8.02
CA VAL A 133 -21.11 3.92 7.91
C VAL A 133 -21.16 4.33 6.44
N LYS A 134 -22.33 4.15 5.82
CA LYS A 134 -22.55 4.39 4.39
C LYS A 134 -22.07 5.77 3.91
N ILE A 135 -22.34 6.82 4.70
CA ILE A 135 -21.98 8.20 4.32
C ILE A 135 -20.46 8.41 4.17
N MET A 136 -19.66 7.80 5.04
CA MET A 136 -18.20 7.86 4.97
C MET A 136 -17.66 7.01 3.82
N LYS A 137 -18.25 5.83 3.61
CA LYS A 137 -17.91 4.96 2.48
C LYS A 137 -18.18 5.65 1.14
N ASP A 138 -19.37 6.23 0.96
CA ASP A 138 -19.74 6.92 -0.28
C ASP A 138 -18.81 8.11 -0.57
N ALA A 139 -18.38 8.84 0.47
CA ALA A 139 -17.42 9.94 0.34
C ALA A 139 -16.04 9.43 -0.12
N LEU A 140 -15.54 8.35 0.50
CA LEU A 140 -14.29 7.70 0.11
C LEU A 140 -14.32 7.15 -1.31
N ASP A 141 -15.43 6.49 -1.70
CA ASP A 141 -15.63 5.97 -3.06
C ASP A 141 -15.64 7.11 -4.09
N THR A 142 -16.25 8.25 -3.75
CA THR A 142 -16.25 9.45 -4.60
C THR A 142 -14.85 10.03 -4.75
N VAL A 143 -14.08 10.14 -3.66
CA VAL A 143 -12.67 10.61 -3.68
C VAL A 143 -11.80 9.67 -4.52
N PHE A 144 -11.98 8.37 -4.38
CA PHE A 144 -11.29 7.38 -5.21
C PHE A 144 -11.67 7.50 -6.69
N GLU A 145 -12.94 7.72 -7.01
CA GLU A 145 -13.40 7.91 -8.39
C GLU A 145 -12.82 9.19 -9.02
N ILE A 146 -12.81 10.31 -8.30
CA ILE A 146 -12.21 11.60 -8.73
C ILE A 146 -10.74 11.39 -9.11
N THR A 147 -9.95 10.85 -8.18
CA THR A 147 -8.49 10.66 -8.38
C THR A 147 -8.22 9.69 -9.54
N LYS A 148 -8.98 8.59 -9.62
CA LYS A 148 -8.88 7.61 -10.71
C LYS A 148 -9.19 8.21 -12.08
N LEU A 149 -10.22 9.04 -12.20
CA LEU A 149 -10.61 9.62 -13.49
C LEU A 149 -9.59 10.60 -14.02
N ILE A 150 -8.98 11.42 -13.16
CA ILE A 150 -7.87 12.28 -13.56
C ILE A 150 -6.65 11.42 -13.93
N LYS A 151 -6.16 10.59 -13.00
CA LYS A 151 -4.86 9.92 -13.15
C LYS A 151 -4.83 8.81 -14.20
N LYS A 152 -5.97 8.19 -14.53
CA LYS A 152 -6.04 7.19 -15.61
C LYS A 152 -6.21 7.81 -17.00
N SER A 153 -6.18 9.13 -17.13
CA SER A 153 -6.32 9.80 -18.42
C SER A 153 -5.26 10.88 -18.58
N PRO A 154 -4.24 10.65 -19.43
CA PRO A 154 -3.18 11.65 -19.66
C PRO A 154 -3.75 13.02 -20.06
N LYS A 155 -4.82 13.04 -20.85
CA LYS A 155 -5.50 14.28 -21.25
C LYS A 155 -6.09 15.03 -20.07
N ARG A 156 -6.78 14.34 -19.16
CA ARG A 156 -7.39 14.98 -17.97
C ARG A 156 -6.34 15.39 -16.95
N ASP A 157 -5.27 14.61 -16.79
CA ASP A 157 -4.14 14.98 -15.91
C ASP A 157 -3.45 16.25 -16.41
N ILE A 158 -3.23 16.41 -17.73
CA ILE A 158 -2.68 17.65 -18.31
C ILE A 158 -3.60 18.85 -18.07
N ILE A 159 -4.90 18.71 -18.33
CA ILE A 159 -5.88 19.78 -18.08
C ILE A 159 -5.89 20.17 -16.60
N PHE A 160 -5.85 19.17 -15.71
CA PHE A 160 -5.77 19.38 -14.27
C PHE A 160 -4.50 20.13 -13.86
N GLN A 161 -3.31 19.72 -14.31
CA GLN A 161 -2.06 20.41 -13.96
C GLN A 161 -2.10 21.88 -14.38
N ARG A 162 -2.61 22.17 -15.58
CA ARG A 162 -2.77 23.55 -16.05
C ARG A 162 -3.61 24.38 -15.09
N PHE A 163 -4.81 23.91 -14.74
CA PHE A 163 -5.67 24.65 -13.81
C PHE A 163 -5.13 24.67 -12.39
N LYS A 164 -4.38 23.65 -11.97
CA LYS A 164 -3.71 23.62 -10.68
C LYS A 164 -2.72 24.78 -10.58
N ASP A 165 -1.87 24.93 -11.59
CA ASP A 165 -0.83 25.96 -11.63
C ASP A 165 -1.43 27.37 -11.74
N ASP A 166 -2.56 27.51 -12.45
CA ASP A 166 -3.27 28.79 -12.60
C ASP A 166 -3.99 29.24 -11.30
N VAL A 167 -4.47 28.30 -10.48
CA VAL A 167 -5.35 28.58 -9.32
C VAL A 167 -4.62 28.43 -7.98
N THR A 168 -3.66 27.51 -7.88
CA THR A 168 -3.08 27.03 -6.62
C THR A 168 -1.59 26.72 -6.79
N ILE A 169 -0.78 27.79 -6.80
CA ILE A 169 0.66 27.80 -7.13
C ILE A 169 1.51 26.82 -6.28
N ALA A 170 1.05 26.44 -5.07
CA ALA A 170 1.80 25.59 -4.14
C ALA A 170 1.16 24.22 -3.84
N SER A 171 0.14 23.78 -4.60
CA SER A 171 -0.56 22.53 -4.32
C SER A 171 0.30 21.28 -4.64
N PRO A 172 0.37 20.27 -3.74
CA PRO A 172 1.09 19.02 -3.96
C PRO A 172 0.48 18.15 -5.08
N GLY A 173 -0.64 18.57 -5.68
CA GLY A 173 -1.39 17.80 -6.68
C GLY A 173 -2.23 16.67 -6.07
N LEU A 174 -2.94 15.91 -6.91
CA LEU A 174 -3.82 14.84 -6.43
C LEU A 174 -3.03 13.62 -5.98
N ARG A 175 -3.33 13.13 -4.77
CA ARG A 175 -2.88 11.83 -4.29
C ARG A 175 -3.96 10.78 -4.52
N VAL A 176 -3.59 9.68 -5.15
CA VAL A 176 -4.53 8.56 -5.37
C VAL A 176 -4.79 7.87 -4.04
N LEU A 177 -6.07 7.70 -3.72
CA LEU A 177 -6.44 6.94 -2.53
C LEU A 177 -6.02 5.48 -2.71
N CYS A 178 -5.17 5.00 -1.81
CA CYS A 178 -4.72 3.61 -1.79
C CYS A 178 -5.71 2.76 -0.98
N PRO A 179 -6.37 1.75 -1.57
CA PRO A 179 -7.32 0.92 -0.84
C PRO A 179 -6.69 0.18 0.34
N THR A 180 -5.43 -0.25 0.19
CA THR A 180 -4.71 -1.12 1.14
C THR A 180 -3.92 -0.36 2.21
N ARG A 181 -3.81 0.97 2.11
CA ARG A 181 -3.06 1.80 3.07
C ARG A 181 -3.97 2.87 3.66
N TRP A 182 -4.45 2.64 4.87
CA TRP A 182 -5.32 3.61 5.57
C TRP A 182 -4.61 4.96 5.80
N THR A 183 -3.33 4.93 6.15
CA THR A 183 -2.55 6.11 6.55
C THR A 183 -2.44 7.19 5.48
N VAL A 184 -2.67 6.85 4.20
CA VAL A 184 -2.61 7.83 3.08
C VAL A 184 -3.98 8.41 2.71
N ARG A 185 -5.07 8.02 3.40
CA ARG A 185 -6.42 8.50 3.08
C ARG A 185 -6.63 9.96 3.50
N ALA A 186 -6.04 10.40 4.61
CA ALA A 186 -6.04 11.80 5.02
C ALA A 186 -5.44 12.70 3.94
N GLU A 187 -4.26 12.34 3.46
CA GLU A 187 -3.57 13.12 2.42
C GLU A 187 -4.32 13.10 1.09
N ALA A 188 -4.98 11.98 0.75
CA ALA A 188 -5.83 11.92 -0.45
C ALA A 188 -7.04 12.87 -0.32
N LEU A 189 -7.70 12.90 0.83
CA LEU A 189 -8.81 13.83 1.11
C LEU A 189 -8.35 15.29 1.06
N ALA A 190 -7.27 15.62 1.78
CA ALA A 190 -6.67 16.94 1.77
C ALA A 190 -6.32 17.37 0.33
N SER A 191 -5.74 16.47 -0.47
CA SER A 191 -5.43 16.77 -1.87
C SER A 191 -6.66 17.06 -2.73
N ILE A 192 -7.83 16.49 -2.43
CA ILE A 192 -9.08 16.87 -3.11
C ILE A 192 -9.53 18.26 -2.66
N ALA A 193 -9.52 18.53 -1.35
CA ALA A 193 -9.96 19.81 -0.79
C ALA A 193 -9.10 20.98 -1.29
N GLU A 194 -7.77 20.83 -1.25
CA GLU A 194 -6.82 21.84 -1.72
C GLU A 194 -6.93 22.13 -3.22
N ASN A 195 -7.39 21.15 -4.01
CA ASN A 195 -7.49 21.26 -5.46
C ASN A 195 -8.93 21.42 -5.96
N TYR A 196 -9.88 21.75 -5.06
CA TYR A 196 -11.31 21.77 -5.37
C TYR A 196 -11.65 22.62 -6.61
N HIS A 197 -11.15 23.86 -6.64
CA HIS A 197 -11.44 24.79 -7.74
C HIS A 197 -10.80 24.35 -9.06
N ALA A 198 -9.54 23.90 -9.02
CA ALA A 198 -8.86 23.36 -10.21
C ALA A 198 -9.57 22.11 -10.77
N LEU A 199 -10.07 21.23 -9.90
CA LEU A 199 -10.87 20.06 -10.28
C LEU A 199 -12.19 20.49 -10.94
N GLN A 200 -12.88 21.51 -10.42
CA GLN A 200 -14.13 22.02 -11.01
C GLN A 200 -13.92 22.46 -12.46
N LEU A 201 -12.92 23.32 -12.70
CA LEU A 201 -12.58 23.78 -14.05
C LEU A 201 -12.18 22.63 -14.97
N THR A 202 -11.45 21.65 -14.43
CA THR A 202 -11.06 20.44 -15.17
C THR A 202 -12.28 19.66 -15.65
N TRP A 203 -13.31 19.52 -14.80
CA TRP A 203 -14.52 18.77 -15.15
C TRP A 203 -15.36 19.45 -16.22
N ASP A 204 -15.48 20.77 -16.17
CA ASP A 204 -16.22 21.52 -17.19
C ASP A 204 -15.59 21.32 -18.57
N VAL A 205 -14.26 21.47 -18.67
CA VAL A 205 -13.53 21.24 -19.94
C VAL A 205 -13.56 19.76 -20.36
N ALA A 206 -13.34 18.83 -19.41
CA ALA A 206 -13.29 17.41 -19.71
C ALA A 206 -14.64 16.85 -20.19
N LYS A 207 -15.76 17.36 -19.67
CA LYS A 207 -17.11 16.95 -20.06
C LYS A 207 -17.39 17.28 -21.53
N ASP A 208 -17.01 18.49 -21.96
CA ASP A 208 -17.23 18.94 -23.34
C ASP A 208 -16.29 18.25 -24.33
N ALA A 209 -15.07 17.94 -23.90
CA ALA A 209 -14.09 17.22 -24.72
C ALA A 209 -14.37 15.71 -24.85
N THR A 210 -15.22 15.12 -23.99
CA THR A 210 -15.49 13.68 -23.97
C THR A 210 -16.60 13.30 -24.93
N ARG A 211 -16.28 12.43 -25.90
CA ARG A 211 -17.23 11.89 -26.89
C ARG A 211 -17.96 10.62 -26.42
N ASP A 212 -17.31 9.85 -25.55
CA ASP A 212 -17.89 8.65 -24.96
C ASP A 212 -19.03 9.03 -24.01
N THR A 213 -20.23 8.53 -24.28
CA THR A 213 -21.46 8.91 -23.58
C THR A 213 -21.45 8.48 -22.11
N GLU A 214 -20.92 7.29 -21.81
CA GLU A 214 -20.82 6.78 -20.44
C GLU A 214 -19.82 7.63 -19.63
N MET A 215 -18.62 7.84 -20.14
CA MET A 215 -17.60 8.66 -19.50
C MET A 215 -18.05 10.11 -19.32
N ARG A 216 -18.77 10.67 -20.30
CA ARG A 216 -19.33 12.02 -20.21
C ARG A 216 -20.39 12.11 -19.11
N ALA A 217 -21.24 11.09 -18.97
CA ALA A 217 -22.21 11.02 -17.87
C ALA A 217 -21.50 10.95 -16.52
N ARG A 218 -20.49 10.07 -16.38
CA ARG A 218 -19.70 9.93 -15.14
C ARG A 218 -18.99 11.23 -14.75
N ILE A 219 -18.34 11.90 -15.70
CA ILE A 219 -17.71 13.21 -15.46
C ILE A 219 -18.76 14.27 -15.09
N GLY A 220 -19.95 14.23 -15.71
CA GLY A 220 -21.03 15.18 -15.43
C GLY A 220 -21.71 14.98 -14.07
N GLU A 221 -21.77 13.75 -13.55
CA GLU A 221 -22.38 13.42 -12.26
C GLU A 221 -21.49 13.76 -11.06
N LEU A 222 -20.17 13.69 -11.22
CA LEU A 222 -19.22 13.93 -10.12
C LEU A 222 -19.36 15.34 -9.51
N PRO A 223 -19.50 16.40 -10.32
CA PRO A 223 -19.79 17.73 -9.82
C PRO A 223 -21.07 17.84 -8.98
N LEU A 224 -22.05 16.96 -9.21
CA LEU A 224 -23.30 16.92 -8.45
C LEU A 224 -23.10 16.14 -7.15
N LYS A 225 -22.39 15.00 -7.20
CA LYS A 225 -22.12 14.14 -6.03
C LYS A 225 -21.28 14.87 -4.99
N TRP A 226 -20.17 15.50 -5.38
CA TRP A 226 -19.26 16.14 -4.42
C TRP A 226 -19.75 17.50 -3.87
N ARG A 227 -20.86 18.03 -4.41
CA ARG A 227 -21.56 19.23 -3.91
C ARG A 227 -22.70 18.86 -2.97
N SER A 228 -23.02 17.57 -2.85
CA SER A 228 -24.08 17.10 -1.97
C SER A 228 -23.68 17.27 -0.50
N LEU A 229 -24.67 17.59 0.34
CA LEU A 229 -24.49 17.63 1.79
C LEU A 229 -24.00 16.28 2.33
N THR A 230 -24.47 15.17 1.74
CA THR A 230 -24.05 13.81 2.09
C THR A 230 -22.57 13.58 1.87
N PHE A 231 -22.03 14.03 0.73
CA PHE A 231 -20.59 13.97 0.47
C PHE A 231 -19.83 14.86 1.45
N PHE A 232 -20.28 16.11 1.65
CA PHE A 232 -19.62 17.05 2.57
C PHE A 232 -19.52 16.52 4.00
N MET A 233 -20.63 16.00 4.54
CA MET A 233 -20.64 15.36 5.86
C MET A 233 -19.74 14.13 5.89
N GLY A 234 -19.83 13.25 4.89
CA GLY A 234 -19.00 12.06 4.81
C GLY A 234 -17.50 12.39 4.73
N PHE A 235 -17.14 13.41 3.94
CA PHE A 235 -15.77 13.89 3.77
C PHE A 235 -15.18 14.36 5.10
N HIS A 236 -15.86 15.26 5.81
CA HIS A 236 -15.36 15.78 7.09
C HIS A 236 -15.36 14.73 8.21
N LEU A 237 -16.33 13.80 8.21
CA LEU A 237 -16.29 12.66 9.11
C LEU A 237 -15.01 11.85 8.86
N VAL A 238 -14.72 11.47 7.62
CA VAL A 238 -13.52 10.68 7.30
C VAL A 238 -12.24 11.44 7.64
N GLU A 239 -12.16 12.72 7.32
CA GLU A 239 -11.02 13.59 7.65
C GLU A 239 -10.73 13.61 9.15
N SER A 240 -11.78 13.74 9.98
CA SER A 240 -11.68 13.75 11.44
C SER A 240 -11.19 12.41 12.04
N PHE A 241 -11.43 11.29 11.35
CA PHE A 241 -10.95 9.96 11.76
C PHE A 241 -9.59 9.57 11.14
N SER A 242 -9.07 10.38 10.22
CA SER A 242 -7.82 10.09 9.51
C SER A 242 -6.64 10.93 10.01
N THR A 243 -6.89 11.87 10.94
CA THR A 243 -5.89 12.72 11.62
C THR A 243 -5.70 12.27 13.06
#